data_AF-A0A958C4T5-F1
#
_entry.id   AF-A0A958C4T5-F1
#
_cell.length_a   1.000
_cell.length_b   1.000
_cell.length_c   1.000
_cell.angle_alpha   90.00
_cell.angle_beta   90.00
_cell.angle_gamma   90.00
#
_symmetry.space_group_name_H-M   'P 1'
#
loop_
_entity.id
_entity.type
_entity.pdbx_description
1 polymer ?
#
loop_
_entity_poly.entity_id
_entity_poly.type
_entity_poly.pdbx_seq_one_letter_code
_entity_poly.pdbx_strand_id
1 'polypeptide(L)'
;ANEYDALRQRLLTERGFQQTEYWGMIRHMRFGAQPLAEPELHADYTLRTTQINDRDDCQRIADLLNAAFGRTFHNALEYQNFCQLAPSFRQNLDLVAVAPDGAFAAYVGIPYDDANRRG
;
A
#
# COMPACT_ATOMS: atom_id res chain seq x y z
N ALA A 1 14.73 6.41 4.21
CA ALA A 1 15.73 5.89 5.17
C ALA A 1 15.26 6.25 6.57
N ASN A 2 15.68 5.54 7.62
CA ASN A 2 15.34 5.96 8.99
C ASN A 2 16.20 7.19 9.32
N GLU A 3 15.60 8.37 9.37
CA GLU A 3 16.29 9.67 9.53
C GLU A 3 17.09 9.76 10.84
N TYR A 4 16.87 8.83 11.76
CA TYR A 4 17.53 8.74 13.06
C TYR A 4 18.76 7.81 13.09
N ASP A 5 19.09 7.11 11.99
CA ASP A 5 20.26 6.23 11.92
C ASP A 5 21.54 7.01 11.51
N ALA A 6 22.10 7.75 12.47
CA ALA A 6 23.26 8.61 12.26
C ALA A 6 24.52 7.84 11.81
N LEU A 7 24.69 6.59 12.26
CA LEU A 7 25.81 5.74 11.86
C LEU A 7 25.72 5.41 10.38
N ARG A 8 24.55 4.98 9.91
CA ARG A 8 24.33 4.67 8.50
C ARG A 8 24.52 5.88 7.61
N GLN A 9 24.00 7.05 8.01
CA GLN A 9 24.15 8.28 7.24
C GLN A 9 25.62 8.63 7.05
N ARG A 10 26.42 8.63 8.14
CA ARG A 10 27.87 8.87 8.06
C ARG A 10 28.56 7.91 7.11
N LEU A 11 28.31 6.60 7.24
CA LEU A 11 28.94 5.57 6.40
C LEU A 11 28.59 5.69 4.91
N LEU A 12 27.37 6.15 4.58
CA LEU A 12 26.94 6.38 3.22
C LEU A 12 27.61 7.64 2.64
N THR A 13 27.66 8.73 3.41
CA THR A 13 28.34 9.97 3.00
C THR A 13 29.84 9.75 2.78
N GLU A 14 30.52 9.03 3.68
CA GLU A 14 31.95 8.68 3.53
C GLU A 14 32.22 7.87 2.25
N ARG A 15 31.24 7.12 1.77
CA ARG A 15 31.31 6.34 0.52
C ARG A 15 30.86 7.12 -0.72
N GLY A 16 30.55 8.41 -0.59
CA GLY A 16 30.16 9.28 -1.69
C GLY A 16 28.69 9.18 -2.11
N PHE A 17 27.84 8.50 -1.33
CA PHE A 17 26.40 8.50 -1.60
C PHE A 17 25.76 9.82 -1.17
N GLN A 18 24.83 10.31 -1.98
CA GLN A 18 24.07 11.53 -1.72
C GLN A 18 22.59 11.20 -1.54
N GLN A 19 21.96 11.82 -0.55
CA GLN A 19 20.51 11.73 -0.37
C GLN A 19 19.80 12.56 -1.44
N THR A 20 18.77 11.99 -2.05
CA THR A 20 17.91 12.70 -3.01
C THR A 20 16.58 13.06 -2.37
N GLU A 21 15.92 14.09 -2.88
CA GLU A 21 14.61 14.55 -2.38
C GLU A 21 13.44 13.67 -2.81
N TYR A 22 13.70 12.66 -3.66
CA TYR A 22 12.65 11.93 -4.38
C TYR A 22 11.91 10.90 -3.52
N TRP A 23 12.52 10.41 -2.44
CA TRP A 23 11.95 9.31 -1.65
C TRP A 23 12.25 9.42 -0.17
N GLY A 24 11.24 9.13 0.66
CA GLY A 24 11.32 9.09 2.11
C GLY A 24 10.61 7.87 2.68
N MET A 25 10.95 7.51 3.92
CA MET A 25 10.20 6.52 4.69
C MET A 25 9.72 7.19 5.95
N ILE A 26 8.41 7.34 6.09
CA ILE A 26 7.80 7.89 7.29
C ILE A 26 7.35 6.71 8.17
N ARG A 27 7.74 6.71 9.44
CA ARG A 27 7.28 5.75 10.45
C ARG A 27 6.52 6.50 11.52
N HIS A 28 5.21 6.28 11.59
CA HIS A 28 4.40 6.79 12.68
C HIS A 28 4.36 5.74 13.80
N MET A 29 4.98 6.04 14.93
CA MET A 29 4.73 5.29 16.16
C MET A 29 3.55 5.93 16.88
N ARG A 30 2.48 5.17 17.05
CA ARG A 30 1.36 5.58 17.91
C ARG A 30 1.65 5.10 19.33
N PHE A 31 1.77 6.04 20.26
CA PHE A 31 1.86 5.74 21.68
C PHE A 31 0.47 5.76 22.31
N GLY A 32 0.16 4.78 23.15
CA GLY A 32 -1.10 4.69 23.89
C GLY A 32 -2.20 3.84 23.21
N ALA A 33 -3.27 3.59 23.96
CA ALA A 33 -4.40 2.74 23.57
C ALA A 33 -5.66 3.55 23.22
N GLN A 34 -5.50 4.81 22.82
CA GLN A 34 -6.64 5.64 22.44
C GLN A 34 -7.38 4.97 21.27
N PRO A 35 -8.72 5.00 21.21
CA PRO A 35 -9.44 4.47 20.06
C PRO A 35 -9.03 5.23 18.79
N LEU A 36 -9.05 4.55 17.64
CA LEU A 36 -8.95 5.23 16.35
C LEU A 36 -10.29 5.89 16.05
N ALA A 37 -10.26 7.03 15.37
CA ALA A 37 -11.48 7.57 14.79
C ALA A 37 -12.03 6.56 13.78
N GLU A 38 -13.32 6.26 13.88
CA GLU A 38 -13.97 5.38 12.92
C GLU A 38 -14.07 6.11 11.58
N PRO A 39 -13.59 5.50 10.48
CA PRO A 39 -13.66 6.14 9.18
C PRO A 39 -15.12 6.17 8.68
N GLU A 40 -15.57 7.35 8.24
CA GLU A 40 -16.86 7.49 7.58
C GLU A 40 -16.69 7.31 6.06
N LEU A 41 -17.31 6.26 5.52
CA LEU A 41 -17.45 6.09 4.08
C LEU A 41 -18.77 6.70 3.63
N HIS A 42 -18.74 7.51 2.57
CA HIS A 42 -19.98 8.04 1.98
C HIS A 42 -20.89 6.88 1.54
N ALA A 43 -22.18 6.97 1.83
CA ALA A 43 -23.15 5.87 1.69
C ALA A 43 -23.25 5.27 0.27
N ASP A 44 -22.91 6.07 -0.74
CA ASP A 44 -22.91 5.68 -2.15
C ASP A 44 -21.71 4.78 -2.52
N TYR A 45 -20.70 4.69 -1.67
CA TYR A 45 -19.52 3.85 -1.92
C TYR A 45 -19.63 2.55 -1.13
N THR A 46 -19.15 1.47 -1.74
CA THR A 46 -19.01 0.18 -1.08
C THR A 46 -17.54 -0.12 -0.84
N LEU A 47 -17.17 -0.39 0.41
CA LEU A 47 -15.84 -0.91 0.75
C LEU A 47 -15.88 -2.44 0.72
N ARG A 48 -14.94 -3.06 0.01
CA ARG A 48 -14.79 -4.52 -0.01
C ARG A 48 -13.33 -4.93 -0.15
N THR A 49 -13.08 -6.22 0.06
CA THR A 49 -11.80 -6.83 -0.28
C THR A 49 -11.66 -7.01 -1.79
N THR A 50 -10.42 -7.04 -2.27
CA THR A 50 -10.08 -7.43 -3.64
C THR A 50 -10.33 -8.93 -3.88
N GLN A 51 -10.49 -9.32 -5.13
CA GLN A 51 -10.75 -10.69 -5.56
C GLN A 51 -9.57 -11.23 -6.37
N ILE A 52 -8.55 -11.74 -5.67
CA ILE A 52 -7.27 -12.13 -6.28
C ILE A 52 -7.36 -13.27 -7.31
N ASN A 53 -8.44 -14.05 -7.28
CA ASN A 53 -8.68 -15.13 -8.25
C ASN A 53 -9.50 -14.66 -9.46
N ASP A 54 -10.04 -13.44 -9.42
CA ASP A 54 -10.70 -12.79 -10.54
C ASP A 54 -9.70 -11.90 -11.27
N ARG A 55 -9.42 -12.25 -12.54
CA ARG A 55 -8.47 -11.53 -13.38
C ARG A 55 -8.97 -10.13 -13.75
N ASP A 56 -10.28 -9.93 -13.85
CA ASP A 56 -10.85 -8.63 -14.19
C ASP A 56 -10.78 -7.68 -12.98
N ASP A 57 -11.01 -8.19 -11.77
CA ASP A 57 -10.78 -7.44 -10.52
C ASP A 57 -9.31 -7.00 -10.41
N CYS A 58 -8.38 -7.92 -10.68
CA CYS A 58 -6.94 -7.62 -10.72
C CYS A 58 -6.58 -6.55 -11.76
N GLN A 59 -7.20 -6.59 -12.95
CA GLN A 59 -6.95 -5.58 -13.99
C GLN A 59 -7.45 -4.20 -13.55
N ARG A 60 -8.63 -4.14 -12.92
CA ARG A 60 -9.18 -2.87 -12.42
C ARG A 60 -8.34 -2.25 -11.32
N ILE A 61 -7.68 -3.06 -10.47
CA ILE A 61 -6.67 -2.56 -9.52
C ILE A 61 -5.45 -1.99 -10.26
N ALA A 62 -4.94 -2.70 -11.26
CA ALA A 62 -3.80 -2.23 -12.05
C ALA A 62 -4.10 -0.90 -12.77
N ASP A 63 -5.30 -0.78 -13.36
CA ASP A 63 -5.76 0.44 -14.02
C ASP A 63 -5.88 1.60 -13.02
N LEU A 64 -6.45 1.36 -11.84
CA LEU A 64 -6.53 2.36 -10.77
C LEU A 64 -5.14 2.83 -10.32
N LEU A 65 -4.19 1.91 -10.09
CA LEU A 65 -2.83 2.25 -9.68
C LEU A 65 -2.10 3.06 -10.76
N ASN A 66 -2.27 2.68 -12.02
CA ASN A 66 -1.73 3.42 -13.16
C ASN A 66 -2.32 4.84 -13.22
N ALA A 67 -3.64 4.98 -13.12
CA ALA A 67 -4.31 6.28 -13.16
C ALA A 67 -3.95 7.18 -11.98
N ALA A 68 -3.99 6.66 -10.75
CA ALA A 68 -3.77 7.43 -9.52
C ALA A 68 -2.33 7.92 -9.36
N PHE A 69 -1.35 7.16 -9.85
CA PHE A 69 0.08 7.48 -9.70
C PHE A 69 0.75 7.91 -11.01
N GLY A 70 0.00 8.09 -12.11
CA GLY A 70 0.55 8.49 -13.41
C GLY A 70 1.52 7.47 -13.99
N ARG A 71 1.20 6.18 -13.86
CA ARG A 71 2.02 5.04 -14.32
C ARG A 71 1.33 4.30 -15.47
N THR A 72 2.07 3.41 -16.12
CA THR A 72 1.57 2.63 -17.26
C THR A 72 2.02 1.16 -17.23
N PHE A 73 2.77 0.76 -16.21
CA PHE A 73 3.40 -0.57 -16.18
C PHE A 73 2.63 -1.60 -15.35
N HIS A 74 1.67 -1.17 -14.53
CA HIS A 74 0.88 -2.12 -13.76
C HIS A 74 -0.06 -2.92 -14.66
N ASN A 75 -0.20 -4.21 -14.36
CA ASN A 75 -1.10 -5.13 -15.07
C ASN A 75 -1.67 -6.20 -14.12
N ALA A 76 -2.74 -6.87 -14.54
CA ALA A 76 -3.40 -7.88 -13.73
C ALA A 76 -2.48 -9.05 -13.30
N LEU A 77 -1.49 -9.44 -14.12
CA LEU A 77 -0.57 -10.55 -13.79
C LEU A 77 0.39 -10.15 -12.67
N GLU A 78 0.98 -8.96 -12.77
CA GLU A 78 1.85 -8.42 -11.72
C GLU A 78 1.12 -8.36 -10.37
N TYR A 79 -0.08 -7.76 -10.35
CA TYR A 79 -0.85 -7.61 -9.12
C TYR A 79 -1.26 -8.98 -8.52
N GLN A 80 -1.77 -9.90 -9.35
CA GLN A 80 -2.12 -11.25 -8.89
C GLN A 80 -0.90 -12.00 -8.33
N ASN A 81 0.24 -11.94 -9.02
CA ASN A 81 1.47 -12.58 -8.57
C ASN A 81 1.94 -12.00 -7.23
N PHE A 82 1.89 -10.68 -7.06
CA PHE A 82 2.19 -10.05 -5.78
C PHE A 82 1.30 -10.60 -4.67
N CYS A 83 -0.02 -10.65 -4.89
CA CYS A 83 -0.97 -11.14 -3.89
C CYS A 83 -0.77 -12.62 -3.53
N GLN A 84 -0.36 -13.45 -4.49
CA GLN A 84 -0.15 -14.88 -4.26
C GLN A 84 1.20 -15.21 -3.62
N LEU A 85 2.23 -14.44 -3.93
CA LEU A 85 3.61 -14.78 -3.57
C LEU A 85 4.16 -13.96 -2.41
N ALA A 86 3.60 -12.79 -2.11
CA ALA A 86 4.08 -11.95 -1.00
C ALA A 86 3.65 -12.55 0.35
N PRO A 87 4.58 -12.96 1.23
CA PRO A 87 4.23 -13.55 2.53
C PRO A 87 3.49 -12.58 3.47
N SER A 88 3.66 -11.28 3.25
CA SER A 88 3.00 -10.20 4.00
C SER A 88 1.61 -9.86 3.47
N PHE A 89 1.18 -10.43 2.34
CA PHE A 89 -0.13 -10.14 1.78
C PHE A 89 -1.25 -10.78 2.61
N ARG A 90 -2.32 -10.02 2.85
CA ARG A 90 -3.51 -10.46 3.56
C ARG A 90 -4.73 -9.90 2.84
N GLN A 91 -5.53 -10.77 2.21
CA GLN A 91 -6.68 -10.35 1.40
C GLN A 91 -7.72 -9.57 2.21
N ASN A 92 -7.89 -9.88 3.51
CA ASN A 92 -8.80 -9.14 4.39
C ASN A 92 -8.31 -7.73 4.76
N LEU A 93 -7.06 -7.38 4.42
CA LEU A 93 -6.47 -6.05 4.61
C LEU A 93 -6.17 -5.37 3.26
N ASP A 94 -6.69 -5.92 2.17
CA ASP A 94 -6.52 -5.41 0.82
C ASP A 94 -7.87 -4.92 0.30
N LEU A 95 -8.08 -3.61 0.40
CA LEU A 95 -9.38 -2.98 0.34
C LEU A 95 -9.51 -2.04 -0.85
N VAL A 96 -10.70 -2.05 -1.45
CA VAL A 96 -11.09 -1.16 -2.54
C VAL A 96 -12.42 -0.50 -2.23
N ALA A 97 -12.49 0.81 -2.46
CA ALA A 97 -13.74 1.56 -2.45
C ALA A 97 -14.33 1.59 -3.87
N VAL A 98 -15.55 1.10 -4.01
CA VAL A 98 -16.28 0.99 -5.28
C VAL A 98 -17.35 2.07 -5.33
N ALA A 99 -17.35 2.87 -6.40
CA ALA A 99 -18.33 3.91 -6.66
C ALA A 99 -19.67 3.33 -7.17
N PRO A 100 -20.78 4.10 -7.17
CA PRO A 100 -22.10 3.64 -7.63
C PRO A 100 -22.14 3.11 -9.07
N ASP A 101 -21.32 3.69 -9.95
CA ASP A 101 -21.19 3.26 -11.35
C ASP A 101 -20.34 1.99 -11.51
N GLY A 102 -19.88 1.43 -10.38
CA GLY A 102 -19.02 0.28 -10.31
C GLY A 102 -17.54 0.61 -10.46
N ALA A 103 -17.11 1.86 -10.67
CA ALA A 103 -15.69 2.18 -10.79
C ALA A 103 -14.93 1.96 -9.46
N PHE A 104 -13.62 1.67 -9.55
CA PHE A 104 -12.77 1.69 -8.36
C PHE A 104 -12.28 3.11 -8.10
N ALA A 105 -12.68 3.66 -6.95
CA ALA A 105 -12.39 5.05 -6.59
C ALA A 105 -11.11 5.21 -5.78
N ALA A 106 -10.82 4.24 -4.92
CA ALA A 106 -9.62 4.23 -4.08
C ALA A 106 -9.23 2.79 -3.72
N TYR A 107 -7.95 2.59 -3.46
CA TYR A 107 -7.37 1.31 -3.09
C TYR A 107 -6.35 1.49 -1.98
N VAL A 108 -6.31 0.54 -1.06
CA VAL A 108 -5.27 0.42 -0.03
C VAL A 108 -4.93 -1.05 0.17
N GLY A 109 -3.64 -1.37 0.07
CA GLY A 109 -3.10 -2.66 0.49
C GLY A 109 -2.27 -2.48 1.74
N ILE A 110 -2.60 -3.20 2.81
CA ILE A 110 -1.85 -3.14 4.08
C ILE A 110 -1.03 -4.42 4.19
N PRO A 111 0.30 -4.37 3.93
CA PRO A 111 1.15 -5.51 4.21
C PRO A 111 1.16 -5.75 5.72
N TYR A 112 1.07 -7.00 6.14
CA TYR A 112 1.18 -7.38 7.54
C TYR A 112 2.14 -8.56 7.67
N ASP A 113 3.26 -8.30 8.33
CA ASP A 113 4.21 -9.33 8.72
C ASP A 113 3.87 -9.85 10.12
N ASP A 114 3.43 -11.10 10.15
CA ASP A 114 2.97 -11.77 11.37
C ASP A 114 4.14 -12.04 12.33
N ALA A 115 5.33 -12.34 11.80
CA ALA A 115 6.50 -12.63 12.62
C ALA A 115 6.93 -11.43 13.47
N ASN A 116 6.92 -10.22 12.89
CA ASN A 116 7.25 -9.00 13.62
C ASN A 116 6.02 -8.31 14.25
N ARG A 117 4.80 -8.75 13.90
CA ARG A 117 3.51 -8.12 14.26
C ARG A 117 3.48 -6.65 13.84
N ARG A 118 3.87 -6.39 12.59
CA ARG A 118 3.98 -5.03 12.01
C ARG A 118 3.34 -4.98 10.63
N GLY A 119 2.75 -3.83 10.32
CA GLY A 119 2.52 -3.35 8.95
C GLY A 119 3.35 -2.12 8.66
#